data_AF-A0A137QBX1-F1
#
_entry.id   AF-A0A137QBX1-F1
#
_cell.length_a   1.000
_cell.length_b   1.000
_cell.length_c   1.000
_cell.angle_alpha   90.00
_cell.angle_beta   90.00
_cell.angle_gamma   90.00
#
_symmetry.space_group_name_H-M   'P 1'
#
loop_
_entity.id
_entity.type
_entity.pdbx_description
1 polymer ?
#
loop_
_entity_poly.entity_id
_entity_poly.type
_entity_poly.pdbx_seq_one_letter_code
_entity_poly.pdbx_strand_id
1 'polypeptide(L)'
;RTVVCLSVFLQTTSQKCNYLQSILRIFFHSALVPEKVIETLAHAGLSMSLSSINSAVELLLGKAAEKLCESAHTLKTVFAYNNFNMSFHITELTVL
;
A
#
# COMPACT_ATOMS: atom_id res chain seq x y z
N ARG A 1 21.58 2.59 19.56
CA ARG A 1 21.07 1.38 18.87
C ARG A 1 20.06 0.62 19.74
N THR A 2 20.39 0.25 20.98
CA THR A 2 19.49 -0.41 21.94
C THR A 2 18.17 0.33 22.18
N VAL A 3 18.22 1.66 22.32
CA VAL A 3 17.02 2.50 22.55
C VAL A 3 16.03 2.45 21.38
N VAL A 4 16.54 2.36 20.14
CA VAL A 4 15.71 2.26 18.93
C VAL A 4 15.01 0.91 18.89
N CYS A 5 15.76 -0.18 19.11
CA CYS A 5 15.16 -1.51 19.17
C CYS A 5 14.08 -1.60 20.27
N LEU A 6 14.37 -1.08 21.47
CA LEU A 6 13.43 -1.09 22.58
C LEU A 6 12.17 -0.26 22.28
N SER A 7 12.31 0.90 21.61
CA SER A 7 11.18 1.73 21.19
C SER A 7 10.29 1.05 20.14
N VAL A 8 10.89 0.27 19.25
CA VAL A 8 10.15 -0.55 18.28
C VAL A 8 9.40 -1.66 19.02
N PHE A 9 10.05 -2.45 19.87
CA PHE A 9 9.38 -3.48 20.68
C PHE A 9 8.26 -2.93 21.59
N LEU A 10 8.42 -1.74 22.17
CA LEU A 10 7.40 -1.08 22.98
C LEU A 10 6.19 -0.63 22.15
N GLN A 11 6.41 -0.11 20.94
CA GLN A 11 5.31 0.24 20.02
C GLN A 11 4.52 -0.97 19.56
N THR A 12 5.19 -2.11 19.34
CA THR A 12 4.57 -3.33 18.81
C THR A 12 3.73 -4.06 19.87
N THR A 13 3.97 -3.77 21.15
CA THR A 13 3.21 -4.30 22.30
C THR A 13 2.00 -3.41 22.65
N SER A 14 1.95 -2.19 22.11
CA SER A 14 0.88 -1.22 22.31
C SER A 14 -0.22 -1.41 21.26
N GLN A 15 -1.35 -1.97 21.67
CA GLN A 15 -2.52 -2.24 20.81
C GLN A 15 -3.09 -0.98 20.11
N LYS A 16 -2.75 0.22 20.59
CA LYS A 16 -3.20 1.52 20.04
C LYS A 16 -2.17 2.20 19.12
N CYS A 17 -0.93 1.69 18.99
CA CYS A 17 0.18 2.39 18.31
C CYS A 17 0.81 1.62 17.12
N ASN A 18 0.06 0.80 16.39
CA ASN A 18 0.58 0.12 15.20
C ASN A 18 0.71 1.02 13.95
N TYR A 19 0.88 2.33 14.13
CA TYR A 19 1.09 3.26 13.03
C TYR A 19 2.43 2.99 12.31
N LEU A 20 3.50 2.73 13.07
CA LEU A 20 4.81 2.37 12.50
C LEU A 20 4.75 1.04 11.75
N GLN A 21 4.16 0.00 12.34
CA GLN A 21 3.94 -1.28 11.68
C GLN A 21 3.11 -1.12 10.39
N SER A 22 2.13 -0.20 10.37
CA SER A 22 1.33 0.11 9.18
C SER A 22 2.13 0.80 8.09
N ILE A 23 2.98 1.77 8.43
CA ILE A 23 3.86 2.45 7.47
C ILE A 23 4.88 1.49 6.88
N LEU A 24 5.58 0.74 7.74
CA LEU A 24 6.58 -0.24 7.31
C LEU A 24 5.95 -1.27 6.36
N ARG A 25 4.73 -1.70 6.67
CA ARG A 25 3.98 -2.58 5.81
C ARG A 25 3.65 -1.97 4.45
N ILE A 26 3.10 -0.74 4.40
CA ILE A 26 2.77 -0.08 3.12
C ILE A 26 4.04 0.02 2.26
N PHE A 27 5.15 0.41 2.88
CA PHE A 27 6.45 0.45 2.22
C PHE A 27 6.87 -0.92 1.67
N PHE A 28 6.82 -1.99 2.48
CA PHE A 28 7.19 -3.33 2.03
C PHE A 28 6.26 -3.90 0.95
N HIS A 29 4.96 -3.66 1.06
CA HIS A 29 3.99 -4.08 0.06
C HIS A 29 4.20 -3.34 -1.28
N SER A 30 4.45 -2.03 -1.24
CA SER A 30 4.75 -1.24 -2.45
C SER A 30 6.12 -1.58 -3.07
N ALA A 31 7.09 -1.98 -2.25
CA ALA A 31 8.42 -2.40 -2.71
C ALA A 31 8.48 -3.86 -3.20
N LEU A 32 7.33 -4.55 -3.33
CA LEU A 32 7.24 -5.95 -3.77
C LEU A 32 8.14 -6.88 -2.94
N VAL A 33 8.27 -6.59 -1.65
CA VAL A 33 9.09 -7.41 -0.75
C VAL A 33 8.49 -8.82 -0.67
N PRO A 34 9.32 -9.88 -0.80
CA PRO A 34 8.82 -11.25 -0.75
C PRO A 34 8.01 -11.54 0.51
N GLU A 35 6.90 -12.24 0.37
CA GLU A 35 5.96 -12.53 1.46
C GLU A 35 6.63 -13.18 2.68
N LYS A 36 7.58 -14.09 2.44
CA LYS A 36 8.36 -14.74 3.51
C LYS A 36 9.11 -13.74 4.40
N VAL A 37 9.60 -12.63 3.83
CA VAL A 37 10.30 -11.58 4.58
C VAL A 37 9.30 -10.80 5.43
N ILE A 38 8.13 -10.47 4.87
CA ILE A 38 7.05 -9.78 5.58
C ILE A 38 6.54 -10.66 6.74
N GLU A 39 6.36 -11.95 6.52
CA GLU A 39 5.91 -12.91 7.52
C GLU A 39 6.94 -13.10 8.65
N THR A 40 8.24 -13.12 8.31
CA THR A 40 9.32 -13.18 9.30
C THR A 40 9.36 -11.92 10.16
N LEU A 41 9.24 -10.74 9.53
CA LEU A 41 9.16 -9.46 10.24
C LEU A 41 7.91 -9.36 11.12
N ALA A 42 6.80 -9.94 10.68
CA ALA A 42 5.58 -10.00 11.46
C ALA A 42 5.71 -10.90 12.70
N HIS A 43 6.32 -12.08 12.54
CA HIS A 43 6.64 -12.96 13.68
C HIS A 43 7.66 -12.32 14.64
N ALA A 44 8.57 -11.49 14.14
CA ALA A 44 9.48 -10.69 14.96
C ALA A 44 8.80 -9.48 15.64
N GLY A 45 7.50 -9.27 15.39
CA GLY A 45 6.74 -8.13 15.91
C GLY A 45 7.01 -6.81 15.20
N LEU A 46 7.88 -6.77 14.19
CA LEU A 46 8.30 -5.55 13.50
C LEU A 46 7.31 -5.07 12.42
N SER A 47 6.35 -5.91 12.03
CA SER A 47 5.34 -5.64 11.02
C SER A 47 4.02 -6.36 11.34
N MET A 48 2.94 -6.03 10.64
CA MET A 48 1.70 -6.83 10.67
C MET A 48 1.83 -8.10 9.81
N SER A 49 1.11 -9.16 10.20
CA SER A 49 1.04 -10.42 9.46
C SER A 49 0.44 -10.23 8.07
N LEU A 50 0.86 -11.06 7.10
CA LEU A 50 0.35 -11.05 5.73
C LEU A 50 -1.19 -11.13 5.67
N SER A 51 -1.79 -11.99 6.48
CA SER A 51 -3.26 -12.11 6.60
C SER A 51 -3.92 -10.79 7.01
N SER A 52 -3.34 -10.10 8.00
CA SER A 52 -3.81 -8.78 8.44
C SER A 52 -3.62 -7.69 7.37
N ILE A 53 -2.72 -7.90 6.41
CA ILE A 53 -2.57 -7.05 5.21
C ILE A 53 -3.74 -7.24 4.28
N ASN A 54 -3.95 -8.47 3.85
CA ASN A 54 -4.98 -8.79 2.89
C ASN A 54 -6.35 -8.37 3.40
N SER A 55 -6.69 -8.68 4.66
CA SER A 55 -7.95 -8.24 5.26
C SER A 55 -8.07 -6.70 5.35
N ALA A 56 -6.98 -5.99 5.67
CA ALA A 56 -7.02 -4.52 5.70
C ALA A 56 -7.19 -3.90 4.31
N VAL A 57 -6.56 -4.48 3.28
CA VAL A 57 -6.70 -4.06 1.89
C VAL A 57 -8.12 -4.31 1.40
N GLU A 58 -8.70 -5.49 1.67
CA GLU A 58 -10.09 -5.81 1.33
C GLU A 58 -11.08 -4.86 2.00
N LEU A 59 -10.90 -4.57 3.30
CA LEU A 59 -11.73 -3.61 4.02
C LEU A 59 -11.60 -2.18 3.47
N LEU A 60 -10.38 -1.75 3.13
CA LEU A 60 -10.14 -0.44 2.53
C LEU A 60 -10.77 -0.35 1.13
N LEU A 61 -10.66 -1.40 0.33
CA LEU A 61 -11.26 -1.48 -1.00
C LEU A 61 -12.79 -1.42 -0.91
N GLY A 62 -13.39 -2.18 0.02
CA GLY A 62 -14.83 -2.12 0.27
C GLY A 62 -15.32 -0.73 0.65
N LYS A 63 -14.62 -0.06 1.60
CA LYS A 63 -14.94 1.33 1.99
C LYS A 63 -14.72 2.35 0.87
N ALA A 64 -13.67 2.15 0.07
CA ALA A 64 -13.39 3.01 -1.08
C ALA A 64 -14.50 2.85 -2.13
N ALA A 65 -14.94 1.62 -2.40
CA ALA A 65 -16.05 1.34 -3.31
C ALA A 65 -17.37 1.95 -2.81
N GLU A 66 -17.67 1.81 -1.52
CA GLU A 66 -18.84 2.43 -0.88
C GLU A 66 -18.82 3.96 -1.08
N LYS A 67 -17.72 4.62 -0.72
CA LYS A 67 -17.56 6.07 -0.92
C LYS A 67 -17.61 6.49 -2.39
N LEU A 68 -17.10 5.65 -3.28
CA LEU A 68 -17.16 5.89 -4.72
C LEU A 68 -18.61 5.85 -5.20
N CYS A 69 -19.38 4.86 -4.78
CA CYS A 69 -20.82 4.78 -5.06
C CYS A 69 -21.57 5.99 -4.49
N GLU A 70 -21.36 6.33 -3.22
CA GLU A 70 -21.97 7.51 -2.59
C GLU A 70 -21.66 8.78 -3.39
N SER A 71 -20.40 8.99 -3.75
CA SER A 71 -19.98 10.15 -4.54
C SER A 71 -20.60 10.14 -5.94
N ALA A 72 -20.65 9.00 -6.61
CA ALA A 72 -21.29 8.85 -7.92
C ALA A 72 -22.79 9.17 -7.85
N HIS A 73 -23.48 8.73 -6.79
CA HIS A 73 -24.89 9.04 -6.54
C HIS A 73 -25.16 10.54 -6.33
N THR A 74 -24.16 11.32 -5.90
CA THR A 74 -24.31 12.78 -5.81
C THR A 74 -24.32 13.49 -7.16
N LEU A 75 -23.99 12.80 -8.27
CA LEU A 75 -23.75 13.38 -9.61
C LEU A 75 -22.69 14.50 -9.65
N LYS A 76 -21.91 14.70 -8.58
CA LYS A 76 -20.85 15.73 -8.51
C LYS A 76 -19.47 15.24 -8.94
N THR A 77 -19.33 13.94 -9.21
CA THR A 77 -18.07 13.31 -9.65
C THR A 77 -18.27 12.57 -10.96
N VAL A 78 -17.35 12.79 -11.90
CA VAL A 78 -17.30 12.11 -13.20
C VAL A 78 -16.01 11.30 -13.25
N PHE A 79 -16.11 10.03 -13.65
CA PHE A 79 -14.94 9.17 -13.84
C PHE A 79 -14.42 9.33 -15.26
N ALA A 80 -13.16 9.76 -15.40
CA ALA A 80 -12.47 9.77 -16.68
C ALA A 80 -11.65 8.49 -16.80
N TYR A 81 -12.05 7.61 -17.71
CA TYR A 81 -11.25 6.43 -18.06
C TYR A 81 -10.15 6.84 -19.02
N ASN A 82 -8.90 6.80 -18.56
CA ASN A 82 -7.74 7.17 -19.37
C ASN A 82 -6.93 5.91 -19.72
N ASN A 83 -7.08 5.45 -20.97
CA ASN A 83 -6.28 4.37 -21.55
C ASN A 83 -5.25 4.88 -22.56
N PHE A 84 -4.92 6.18 -22.54
CA PHE A 84 -4.08 6.78 -23.56
C PHE A 84 -2.60 6.44 -23.32
N ASN A 85 -2.15 5.32 -23.91
CA ASN A 85 -0.74 4.94 -23.98
C ASN A 85 -0.15 5.41 -25.33
N MET A 86 0.42 6.62 -25.35
CA MET A 86 1.02 7.18 -26.57
C MET A 86 2.50 6.80 -26.66
N SER A 87 2.83 5.89 -27.59
CA SER A 87 4.21 5.60 -27.99
C SER A 87 4.62 6.55 -29.11
N PHE A 88 5.56 7.46 -28.86
CA PHE A 88 6.17 8.27 -29.91
C PHE A 88 7.31 7.47 -30.54
N HIS A 89 7.06 6.92 -31.73
CA HIS A 89 8.14 6.44 -32.59
C HIS A 89 8.67 7.64 -33.38
N ILE A 90 9.80 8.20 -32.93
CA ILE A 90 10.59 9.10 -33.76
C ILE A 90 11.20 8.22 -34.85
N THR A 91 10.64 8.24 -36.06
CA THR A 91 11.33 7.66 -37.21
C THR A 91 12.58 8.50 -37.42
N GLU A 92 13.75 7.90 -37.19
CA GLU A 92 15.03 8.49 -37.57
C GLU A 92 14.95 8.80 -39.07
N LEU A 93 14.87 10.09 -39.41
CA LEU A 93 14.98 10.55 -40.77
C LEU A 93 16.42 10.31 -41.19
N THR A 94 16.70 9.14 -41.76
CA THR A 94 17.96 8.90 -42.46
C THR A 94 17.96 9.81 -43.69
N VAL A 95 18.56 10.99 -43.51
CA VAL A 95 18.86 11.91 -44.61
C VAL A 95 19.87 11.19 -45.50
N LEU A 96 19.45 10.98 -46.75
CA LEU A 96 20.19 10.29 -47.81
C LEU A 96 21.39 11.12 -48.29
#